data_AF-A0A6J7C8F1-F1
#
_entry.id   AF-A0A6J7C8F1-F1
#
_cell.length_a   1.000
_cell.length_b   1.000
_cell.length_c   1.000
_cell.angle_alpha   90.00
_cell.angle_beta   90.00
_cell.angle_gamma   90.00
#
_symmetry.space_group_name_H-M   'P 1'
#
loop_
_entity.id
_entity.type
_entity.pdbx_description
1 polymer ?
#
loop_
_entity_poly.entity_id
_entity_poly.type
_entity_poly.pdbx_seq_one_letter_code
_entity_poly.pdbx_strand_id
1 'polypeptide(L)'
;MLHAAWQCDQHGYDKSREYIAGIKVATPKVTMDIAYRALQLHGALGTTNEMPFGQMLLGGVALGLADGPTEVHKDNLARKVLKSYRPSKDELFPDGHLVSRRAAAREKFGDLVEAELGGW
;
A
#
# COMPACT_ATOMS: atom_id res chain seq x y z
N MET A 1 6.27 -11.32 2.14
CA MET A 1 7.00 -12.36 1.38
C MET A 1 6.23 -13.68 1.39
N LEU A 2 6.00 -14.29 2.56
CA LEU A 2 5.29 -15.58 2.68
C LEU A 2 3.89 -15.59 2.04
N HIS A 3 3.10 -14.54 2.20
CA HIS A 3 1.79 -14.44 1.53
C HIS A 3 1.91 -14.48 0.00
N ALA A 4 2.91 -13.80 -0.58
CA ALA A 4 3.12 -13.82 -2.03
C ALA A 4 3.56 -15.22 -2.51
N ALA A 5 4.43 -15.90 -1.74
CA ALA A 5 4.83 -17.28 -2.03
C ALA A 5 3.62 -18.23 -1.99
N TRP A 6 2.83 -18.17 -0.92
CA TRP A 6 1.60 -18.96 -0.80
C TRP A 6 0.62 -18.70 -1.95
N GLN A 7 0.44 -17.44 -2.36
CA GLN A 7 -0.39 -17.11 -3.52
C GLN A 7 0.12 -17.75 -4.80
N CYS A 8 1.43 -17.73 -5.05
CA CYS A 8 2.04 -18.40 -6.19
C CYS A 8 1.80 -19.91 -6.16
N ASP A 9 1.95 -20.54 -4.99
CA ASP A 9 1.76 -21.99 -4.84
C ASP A 9 0.31 -22.41 -5.09
N GLN A 10 -0.66 -21.62 -4.63
CA GLN A 10 -2.09 -21.96 -4.75
C GLN A 10 -2.69 -21.57 -6.11
N HIS A 11 -2.26 -20.45 -6.69
CA HIS A 11 -2.94 -19.84 -7.84
C HIS A 11 -2.05 -19.67 -9.07
N GLY A 12 -0.77 -20.04 -8.97
CA GLY A 12 0.24 -19.84 -10.00
C GLY A 12 0.78 -18.41 -10.06
N TYR A 13 1.87 -18.23 -10.79
CA TYR A 13 2.57 -16.94 -10.89
C TYR A 13 1.74 -15.84 -11.55
N ASP A 14 0.97 -16.15 -12.60
CA ASP A 14 0.24 -15.13 -13.37
C ASP A 14 -0.88 -14.46 -12.57
N LYS A 15 -1.61 -15.23 -11.77
CA LYS A 15 -2.64 -14.69 -10.87
C LYS A 15 -2.02 -13.96 -9.67
N SER A 16 -0.76 -14.25 -9.35
CA SER A 16 -0.07 -13.73 -8.16
C SER A 16 0.82 -12.50 -8.41
N ARG A 17 0.86 -11.99 -9.65
CA ARG A 17 1.76 -10.87 -10.03
C ARG A 17 1.57 -9.61 -9.18
N GLU A 18 0.37 -9.35 -8.67
CA GLU A 18 0.13 -8.19 -7.78
C GLU A 18 0.83 -8.37 -6.43
N TYR A 19 0.78 -9.57 -5.87
CA TYR A 19 1.44 -9.88 -4.60
C TYR A 19 2.97 -9.87 -4.74
N ILE A 20 3.49 -10.37 -5.87
CA ILE A 20 4.93 -10.33 -6.20
C ILE A 20 5.41 -8.88 -6.35
N ALA A 21 4.68 -8.07 -7.14
CA ALA A 21 5.01 -6.66 -7.31
C ALA A 21 4.89 -5.89 -5.98
N GLY A 22 3.86 -6.16 -5.18
CA GLY A 22 3.67 -5.55 -3.88
C GLY A 22 4.83 -5.80 -2.92
N ILE A 23 5.32 -7.05 -2.82
CA ILE A 23 6.48 -7.34 -1.96
C ILE A 23 7.76 -6.70 -2.51
N LYS A 24 7.96 -6.68 -3.84
CA LYS A 24 9.10 -6.01 -4.48
C LYS A 24 9.11 -4.51 -4.18
N VAL A 25 7.94 -3.86 -4.15
CA VAL A 25 7.80 -2.43 -3.80
C VAL A 25 8.06 -2.18 -2.32
N ALA A 26 7.56 -3.04 -1.43
CA ALA A 26 7.61 -2.80 0.01
C ALA A 26 8.99 -3.07 0.64
N THR A 27 9.67 -4.13 0.18
CA THR A 27 10.89 -4.67 0.81
C THR A 27 12.01 -3.63 0.96
N PRO A 28 12.39 -2.85 -0.08
CA PRO A 28 13.48 -1.89 0.02
C PRO A 28 13.31 -0.90 1.17
N LYS A 29 12.11 -0.32 1.29
CA LYS A 29 11.80 0.66 2.33
C LYS A 29 11.83 0.02 3.72
N VAL A 30 11.21 -1.15 3.88
CA VAL A 30 11.17 -1.85 5.17
C VAL A 30 12.59 -2.18 5.65
N THR A 31 13.45 -2.68 4.76
CA THR A 31 14.85 -2.98 5.07
C THR A 31 15.60 -1.73 5.53
N MET A 32 15.46 -0.61 4.79
CA MET A 32 16.12 0.65 5.15
C MET A 32 15.59 1.21 6.48
N ASP A 33 14.27 1.21 6.69
CA ASP A 33 13.65 1.72 7.92
C ASP A 33 14.12 0.95 9.15
N ILE A 34 14.20 -0.39 9.07
CA ILE A 34 14.68 -1.24 10.16
C ILE A 34 16.17 -0.99 10.42
N ALA A 35 17.00 -0.99 9.38
CA ALA A 35 18.44 -0.75 9.50
C ALA A 35 18.73 0.64 10.09
N TYR A 36 17.99 1.66 9.66
CA TYR A 36 18.16 3.03 10.16
C TYR A 36 17.74 3.15 11.63
N ARG A 37 16.62 2.53 12.03
CA ARG A 37 16.20 2.52 13.44
C ARG A 37 17.22 1.79 14.32
N ALA A 38 17.75 0.66 13.87
CA ALA A 38 18.80 -0.06 14.57
C ALA A 38 20.07 0.79 14.70
N LEU A 39 20.49 1.46 13.62
CA LEU A 39 21.60 2.41 13.63
C LEU A 39 21.40 3.51 14.68
N GLN A 40 20.22 4.13 14.73
CA GLN A 40 19.90 5.19 15.70
C GLN A 40 19.96 4.68 17.14
N LEU A 41 19.45 3.48 17.42
CA LEU A 41 19.50 2.89 18.76
C LEU A 41 20.93 2.64 19.27
N HIS A 42 21.90 2.48 18.37
CA HIS A 42 23.31 2.28 18.72
C HIS A 42 24.12 3.59 18.80
N GLY A 43 23.50 4.75 18.56
CA GLY A 43 24.17 6.05 18.62
C GLY A 43 25.42 6.13 17.74
N ALA A 44 26.50 6.68 18.27
CA ALA A 44 27.76 6.84 17.53
C ALA A 44 28.33 5.50 17.02
N LEU A 45 28.21 4.41 17.79
CA LEU A 45 28.64 3.07 17.37
C LEU A 45 27.92 2.64 16.08
N GLY A 46 26.62 2.96 15.97
CA GLY A 46 25.81 2.63 14.80
C GLY A 46 26.29 3.28 13.50
N THR A 47 27.03 4.39 13.57
CA THR A 47 27.60 5.10 12.41
C THR A 47 28.96 4.57 11.97
N THR A 48 29.59 3.70 12.76
CA THR A 48 30.89 3.11 12.43
C THR A 48 30.74 1.92 11.49
N ASN A 49 31.87 1.41 10.99
CA ASN A 49 31.94 0.15 10.26
C ASN A 49 31.98 -1.09 11.17
N GLU A 50 31.90 -0.93 12.49
CA GLU A 50 31.84 -2.05 13.44
C GLU A 50 30.47 -2.74 13.43
N MET A 51 29.42 -2.03 13.02
CA MET A 51 28.06 -2.55 12.89
C MET A 51 27.66 -2.70 11.41
N PRO A 52 26.78 -3.67 11.07
CA PRO A 52 26.43 -3.95 9.67
C PRO A 52 25.45 -2.93 9.06
N PHE A 53 24.97 -1.94 9.81
CA PHE A 53 23.83 -1.10 9.43
C PHE A 53 24.07 -0.30 8.14
N GLY A 54 25.28 0.20 7.91
CA GLY A 54 25.63 0.91 6.67
C GLY A 54 25.47 0.01 5.44
N GLN A 55 25.94 -1.24 5.50
CA GLN A 55 25.78 -2.22 4.42
C GLN A 55 24.31 -2.60 4.23
N MET A 56 23.54 -2.75 5.32
CA MET A 56 22.11 -3.04 5.24
C MET A 56 21.31 -1.90 4.57
N LEU A 57 21.64 -0.64 4.86
CA LEU A 57 21.04 0.53 4.20
C LEU A 57 21.32 0.51 2.69
N LEU A 58 22.59 0.33 2.30
CA LEU A 58 22.97 0.23 0.89
C LEU A 58 22.33 -0.98 0.20
N GLY A 59 22.21 -2.11 0.90
CA GLY A 59 21.48 -3.29 0.42
C GLY A 59 20.01 -3.00 0.16
N GLY A 60 19.36 -2.23 1.03
CA GLY A 60 17.99 -1.75 0.81
C GLY A 60 17.85 -0.88 -0.45
N VAL A 61 18.80 0.04 -0.68
CA VAL A 61 18.85 0.85 -1.91
C VAL A 61 19.03 -0.05 -3.14
N ALA A 62 19.97 -1.00 -3.08
CA ALA A 62 20.23 -1.94 -4.17
C ALA A 62 18.99 -2.79 -4.50
N LEU A 63 18.29 -3.32 -3.49
CA LEU A 63 17.01 -4.04 -3.66
C LEU A 63 15.94 -3.15 -4.31
N GLY A 64 15.97 -1.85 -4.05
CA GLY A 64 15.06 -0.87 -4.64
C GLY A 64 15.25 -0.69 -6.15
N LEU A 65 16.45 -0.96 -6.65
CA LEU A 65 16.83 -0.81 -8.06
C LEU A 65 16.88 -2.15 -8.82
N ALA A 66 17.28 -3.22 -8.14
CA ALA A 66 17.37 -4.57 -8.69
C ALA A 66 16.03 -5.00 -9.31
N ASP A 67 16.07 -5.73 -10.43
CA ASP A 67 14.90 -6.23 -11.16
C ASP A 67 13.83 -5.16 -11.49
N GLY A 68 14.27 -3.91 -11.62
CA GLY A 68 13.41 -2.76 -11.90
C GLY A 68 13.30 -1.81 -10.70
N PRO A 69 13.42 -0.48 -10.94
CA PRO A 69 13.22 0.52 -9.90
C PRO A 69 11.85 0.40 -9.23
N THR A 70 11.80 0.75 -7.95
CA THR A 70 10.60 0.67 -7.13
C THR A 70 9.43 1.47 -7.71
N GLU A 71 9.72 2.61 -8.35
CA GLU A 71 8.75 3.50 -9.00
C GLU A 71 8.06 2.82 -10.18
N VAL A 72 8.81 2.06 -10.98
CA VAL A 72 8.27 1.30 -12.11
C VAL A 72 7.33 0.19 -11.61
N HIS A 73 7.72 -0.52 -10.54
CA HIS A 73 6.86 -1.52 -9.93
C HIS A 73 5.60 -0.91 -9.31
N LYS A 74 5.70 0.28 -8.69
CA LYS A 74 4.55 1.03 -8.17
C LYS A 74 3.57 1.43 -9.27
N ASP A 75 4.04 2.00 -10.37
CA ASP A 75 3.19 2.41 -11.49
C ASP A 75 2.46 1.20 -12.12
N ASN A 76 3.21 0.12 -12.40
CA ASN A 76 2.63 -1.10 -12.96
C ASN A 76 1.60 -1.74 -12.02
N LEU A 77 1.90 -1.80 -10.72
CA LEU A 77 0.96 -2.31 -9.71
C LEU A 77 -0.28 -1.42 -9.62
N ALA A 78 -0.12 -0.10 -9.58
CA ALA A 78 -1.23 0.84 -9.52
C ALA A 78 -2.16 0.69 -10.73
N ARG A 79 -1.61 0.63 -11.94
CA ARG A 79 -2.39 0.37 -13.17
C ARG A 79 -3.15 -0.94 -13.09
N LYS A 80 -2.53 -2.01 -12.57
CA LYS A 80 -3.16 -3.32 -12.47
C LYS A 80 -4.30 -3.32 -11.46
N VAL A 81 -4.08 -2.76 -10.26
CA VAL A 81 -5.10 -2.63 -9.22
C VAL A 81 -6.27 -1.78 -9.71
N LEU A 82 -6.00 -0.62 -10.32
CA LEU A 82 -7.03 0.33 -10.76
C LEU A 82 -7.89 -0.19 -11.93
N LYS A 83 -7.46 -1.20 -12.69
CA LYS A 83 -8.31 -1.83 -13.74
C LYS A 83 -9.64 -2.35 -13.21
N SER A 84 -9.69 -2.75 -11.93
CA SER A 84 -10.90 -3.27 -11.31
C SER A 84 -11.77 -2.18 -10.66
N TYR A 85 -11.34 -0.91 -10.70
CA TYR A 85 -12.05 0.21 -10.09
C TYR A 85 -12.65 1.12 -11.16
N ARG A 86 -13.77 1.75 -10.81
CA ARG A 86 -14.36 2.84 -11.59
C ARG A 86 -14.00 4.17 -10.92
N PRO A 87 -13.71 5.23 -11.70
CA PRO A 87 -13.60 6.58 -11.15
C PRO A 87 -14.87 6.98 -10.38
N SER A 88 -14.70 7.81 -9.35
CA SER A 88 -15.84 8.44 -8.65
C SER A 88 -16.61 9.36 -9.60
N LYS A 89 -17.88 9.61 -9.29
CA LYS A 89 -18.72 10.57 -10.01
C LYS A 89 -18.27 12.02 -9.80
N ASP A 90 -17.66 12.30 -8.64
CA ASP A 90 -17.07 13.59 -8.33
C ASP A 90 -15.60 13.57 -8.76
N GLU A 91 -15.19 14.54 -9.58
CA GLU A 91 -13.83 14.62 -10.11
C GLU A 91 -12.79 15.00 -9.03
N LEU A 92 -13.22 15.64 -7.93
CA LEU A 92 -12.32 16.12 -6.87
C LEU A 92 -12.14 15.12 -5.74
N PHE A 93 -13.19 14.38 -5.35
CA PHE A 93 -13.16 13.56 -4.14
C PHE A 93 -13.73 12.15 -4.33
N PRO A 94 -13.12 11.10 -3.74
CA PRO A 94 -13.69 9.77 -3.74
C PRO A 94 -15.05 9.70 -3.01
N ASP A 95 -15.92 8.80 -3.47
CA ASP A 95 -17.26 8.58 -2.90
C ASP A 95 -17.26 8.11 -1.43
N GLY A 96 -16.10 7.70 -0.91
CA GLY A 96 -15.93 7.18 0.45
C GLY A 96 -16.02 8.23 1.56
N HIS A 97 -15.98 9.52 1.25
CA HIS A 97 -15.97 10.56 2.29
C HIS A 97 -17.37 10.83 2.87
N LEU A 98 -17.42 11.36 4.09
CA LEU A 98 -18.66 11.50 4.85
C LEU A 98 -19.74 12.32 4.15
N VAL A 99 -19.38 13.37 3.39
CA VAL A 99 -20.35 14.24 2.72
C VAL A 99 -21.12 13.48 1.63
N SER A 100 -20.42 12.84 0.68
CA SER A 100 -21.02 11.99 -0.36
C SER A 100 -21.80 10.82 0.24
N ARG A 101 -21.26 10.17 1.28
CA ARG A 101 -21.97 9.06 1.94
C ARG A 101 -23.25 9.51 2.62
N ARG A 102 -23.27 10.70 3.24
CA ARG A 102 -24.48 11.28 3.84
C ARG A 102 -25.50 11.66 2.77
N ALA A 103 -25.08 12.27 1.67
CA ALA A 103 -25.95 12.60 0.55
C ALA A 103 -26.58 11.33 -0.04
N ALA A 104 -25.78 10.30 -0.33
CA ALA A 104 -26.26 9.02 -0.84
C ALA A 104 -27.16 8.27 0.17
N ALA A 105 -26.88 8.36 1.48
CA ALA A 105 -27.74 7.79 2.51
C ALA A 105 -29.09 8.51 2.58
N ARG A 106 -29.12 9.84 2.47
CA ARG A 106 -30.37 10.63 2.39
C ARG A 106 -31.14 10.31 1.13
N GLU A 107 -30.48 10.19 -0.02
CA GLU A 107 -31.13 9.79 -1.27
C GLU A 107 -31.75 8.39 -1.16
N LYS A 108 -31.07 7.44 -0.48
CA LYS A 108 -31.54 6.07 -0.37
C LYS A 108 -32.60 5.85 0.71
N PHE A 109 -32.54 6.59 1.82
CA PHE A 109 -33.33 6.32 3.02
C PHE A 109 -34.09 7.54 3.55
N GLY A 110 -34.01 8.70 2.90
CA GLY A 110 -34.61 9.96 3.36
C GLY A 110 -36.11 9.82 3.60
N ASP A 111 -36.83 9.21 2.66
CA ASP A 111 -38.28 9.01 2.75
C ASP A 111 -38.69 8.16 3.96
N LEU A 112 -37.86 7.16 4.32
CA LEU A 112 -38.10 6.31 5.50
C LEU A 112 -37.87 7.08 6.81
N VAL A 113 -36.86 7.94 6.83
CA VAL A 113 -36.55 8.78 8.01
C VAL A 113 -37.65 9.81 8.22
N GLU A 114 -38.13 10.45 7.16
CA GLU A 114 -39.23 11.42 7.24
C GLU A 114 -40.55 10.75 7.65
N ALA A 115 -40.83 9.53 7.16
CA ALA A 115 -42.02 8.76 7.54
C ALA A 115 -42.04 8.38 9.04
N GLU A 116 -40.88 8.06 9.64
CA GLU A 116 -40.78 7.80 11.09
C GLU A 116 -40.88 9.08 11.94
N LEU A 117 -40.37 10.21 11.45
CA LEU A 117 -40.39 11.49 12.17
C LEU A 117 -41.74 12.21 12.08
N GLY A 118 -42.49 12.01 10.99
CA GLY A 118 -43.82 12.60 10.78
C GLY A 118 -44.96 11.87 11.51
N GLY A 119 -44.67 10.78 12.23
CA GLY A 119 -45.65 9.97 12.97
C GLY A 119 -45.85 10.34 14.45
N TRP A 120 -45.23 11.42 14.94
CA TRP A 120 -45.34 11.91 16.32
C TRP A 120 -46.17 13.20 16.41
#